data_AF-A0A7N2MF54-F1
#
_entry.id   AF-A0A7N2MF54-F1
#
_cell.length_a   1.000
_cell.length_b   1.000
_cell.length_c   1.000
_cell.angle_alpha   90.00
_cell.angle_beta   90.00
_cell.angle_gamma   90.00
#
_symmetry.space_group_name_H-M   'P 1'
#
loop_
_entity.id
_entity.type
_entity.pdbx_description
1 polymer ?
#
loop_
_entity_poly.entity_id
_entity_poly.type
_entity_poly.pdbx_seq_one_letter_code
_entity_poly.pdbx_strand_id
1 'polypeptide(L)'
;MITTCMLGQFVVSGIPPASRGVGKLIVCLDLDIDDILNVSVTEKTTGVKGKIDITNDKWRLSNEEVERMAQEAKSYKVEDDDHMKKVMAKLSINQNFNI
;
A
#
# COMPACT_ATOMS: atom_id res chain seq x y z
N MET A 1 -2.25 15.79 -0.98
CA MET A 1 -1.31 14.68 -1.23
C MET A 1 -1.46 13.80 -0.01
N ILE A 2 -2.08 12.62 -0.13
CA ILE A 2 -2.23 11.73 1.04
C ILE A 2 -0.81 11.32 1.45
N THR A 3 -0.35 11.82 2.59
CA THR A 3 0.99 11.50 3.09
C THR A 3 0.97 10.07 3.60
N THR A 4 1.68 9.16 2.94
CA THR A 4 1.88 7.80 3.42
C THR A 4 2.64 7.84 4.75
N CYS A 5 2.06 7.29 5.82
CA CYS A 5 2.72 7.20 7.12
C CYS A 5 3.63 5.96 7.16
N MET A 6 4.94 6.16 7.34
CA MET A 6 5.88 5.06 7.50
C MET A 6 5.80 4.51 8.93
N LEU A 7 5.17 3.34 9.08
CA LEU A 7 4.97 2.71 10.39
C LEU A 7 6.20 1.93 10.88
N GLY A 8 7.08 1.51 9.96
CA GLY A 8 8.29 0.78 10.30
C GLY A 8 9.06 0.32 9.06
N GLN A 9 10.31 -0.04 9.27
CA GLN A 9 11.18 -0.65 8.26
C GLN A 9 11.88 -1.86 8.89
N PHE A 10 11.97 -2.95 8.14
CA PHE A 10 12.75 -4.13 8.51
C PHE A 10 13.42 -4.73 7.29
N VAL A 11 14.53 -5.43 7.52
CA VAL A 11 15.32 -6.07 6.47
C VAL A 11 15.24 -7.57 6.64
N VAL A 12 14.87 -8.27 5.58
CA VAL A 12 14.92 -9.74 5.51
C VAL A 12 16.22 -10.13 4.82
N SER A 13 17.13 -10.76 5.56
CA SER A 13 18.41 -11.27 5.06
C SER A 13 18.34 -12.78 4.77
N GLY A 14 19.34 -13.30 4.05
CA GLY A 14 19.45 -14.74 3.79
C GLY A 14 18.65 -15.27 2.59
N ILE A 15 18.07 -14.39 1.77
CA ILE A 15 17.44 -14.78 0.51
C ILE A 15 18.55 -14.94 -0.55
N PRO A 16 18.74 -16.15 -1.12
CA PRO A 16 19.71 -16.36 -2.17
C PRO A 16 19.31 -15.59 -3.44
N PRO A 17 20.29 -15.13 -4.24
CA PRO A 17 20.00 -14.47 -5.51
C PRO A 17 19.18 -15.39 -6.42
N ALA A 18 17.96 -15.00 -6.74
CA ALA A 18 17.10 -15.70 -7.67
C ALA A 18 17.03 -14.94 -9.01
N SER A 19 16.80 -15.66 -10.10
CA SER A 19 16.45 -15.02 -11.37
C SER A 19 15.24 -14.12 -11.20
N ARG A 20 15.19 -12.99 -11.93
CA ARG A 20 14.07 -12.04 -11.83
C ARG A 20 12.74 -12.76 -12.05
N GLY A 21 11.77 -12.52 -11.17
CA GLY A 21 10.43 -13.12 -11.23
C GLY A 21 10.29 -14.50 -10.58
N VAL A 22 11.37 -15.14 -10.14
CA VAL A 22 11.32 -16.45 -9.47
C VAL A 22 11.09 -16.32 -7.96
N GLY A 23 11.79 -15.38 -7.31
CA GLY A 23 11.64 -15.13 -5.88
C GLY A 23 10.22 -14.65 -5.55
N LYS A 24 9.47 -15.47 -4.80
CA LYS A 24 8.10 -15.13 -4.35
C LYS A 24 8.13 -14.84 -2.86
N LEU A 25 8.00 -13.56 -2.53
CA LEU A 25 7.80 -13.09 -1.17
C LEU A 25 6.29 -13.01 -0.89
N ILE A 26 5.86 -13.62 0.20
CA ILE A 26 4.53 -13.41 0.78
C ILE A 26 4.70 -12.45 1.92
N VAL A 27 3.94 -11.36 1.91
CA VAL A 27 3.83 -10.43 3.03
C VAL A 27 2.45 -10.61 3.65
N CYS A 28 2.40 -10.81 4.96
CA CYS A 28 1.17 -10.87 5.73
C CYS A 28 1.18 -9.72 6.74
N LEU A 29 0.07 -8.99 6.79
CA LEU A 29 -0.19 -7.93 7.74
C LEU A 29 -1.36 -8.37 8.60
N ASP A 30 -1.15 -8.43 9.91
CA ASP A 30 -2.11 -8.92 10.88
C ASP A 30 -2.28 -7.89 12.00
N LEU A 31 -3.53 -7.51 12.26
CA LEU A 31 -3.90 -6.54 13.29
C LEU A 31 -4.57 -7.30 14.43
N ASP A 32 -3.98 -7.23 15.61
CA ASP A 32 -4.48 -7.90 16.82
C ASP A 32 -5.48 -7.03 17.59
N ILE A 33 -6.23 -7.65 18.52
CA ILE A 33 -7.16 -6.99 19.44
C ILE A 33 -6.50 -5.91 20.32
N ASP A 34 -5.19 -5.99 20.50
CA ASP A 34 -4.37 -5.04 21.27
C ASP A 34 -3.85 -3.86 20.42
N ASP A 35 -4.38 -3.65 19.21
CA ASP A 35 -3.94 -2.61 18.25
C ASP A 35 -2.47 -2.77 17.79
N ILE A 36 -1.90 -3.97 17.88
CA ILE A 36 -0.54 -4.26 17.43
C ILE A 36 -0.57 -4.77 15.99
N LEU A 37 0.19 -4.11 15.11
CA LEU A 37 0.36 -4.53 13.73
C LEU A 37 1.55 -5.49 13.63
N ASN A 38 1.25 -6.76 13.38
CA ASN A 38 2.23 -7.80 13.10
C ASN A 38 2.47 -7.85 11.59
N VAL A 39 3.70 -7.57 11.16
CA VAL A 39 4.09 -7.71 9.75
C VAL A 39 5.03 -8.89 9.63
N SER A 40 4.67 -9.87 8.80
CA SER A 40 5.51 -11.04 8.54
C SER A 40 5.76 -11.22 7.05
N VAL A 41 6.94 -11.74 6.73
CA VAL A 41 7.39 -12.02 5.37
C VAL A 41 7.87 -13.45 5.31
N THR A 42 7.46 -14.18 4.29
CA THR A 42 7.94 -15.54 4.00
C THR A 42 8.35 -15.62 2.54
N GLU A 43 9.59 -16.03 2.27
CA GLU A 43 10.05 -16.36 0.93
C GLU A 43 9.71 -17.84 0.64
N LYS A 44 8.94 -18.09 -0.43
CA LYS A 44 8.35 -19.42 -0.68
C LYS A 44 9.37 -20.51 -1.02
N THR A 45 10.54 -20.17 -1.53
CA THR A 45 11.50 -21.13 -2.10
C THR A 45 12.46 -21.66 -1.05
N THR A 46 12.94 -20.78 -0.20
CA THR A 46 13.95 -20.99 0.85
C THR A 46 13.32 -21.18 2.21
N GLY A 47 12.05 -20.76 2.38
CA GLY A 47 11.37 -20.80 3.67
C GLY A 47 11.90 -19.76 4.67
N VAL A 48 12.76 -18.83 4.24
CA VAL A 48 13.24 -17.72 5.07
C VAL A 48 12.05 -16.86 5.49
N LYS A 49 11.98 -16.57 6.79
CA LYS A 49 10.94 -15.76 7.40
C LYS A 49 11.53 -14.57 8.11
N GLY A 50 10.85 -13.43 8.03
CA GLY A 50 11.09 -12.25 8.86
C GLY A 50 9.78 -11.78 9.48
N LYS A 51 9.82 -11.27 10.71
CA LYS A 51 8.66 -10.68 11.39
C LYS A 51 9.10 -9.40 12.10
N ILE A 52 8.24 -8.40 12.09
CA ILE A 52 8.34 -7.21 12.95
C ILE A 52 6.97 -6.96 13.59
N ASP A 53 6.99 -6.59 14.86
CA ASP A 53 5.80 -6.18 15.60
C ASP A 53 5.85 -4.67 15.74
N ILE A 54 4.86 -3.99 15.17
CA ILE A 54 4.75 -2.54 15.16
C ILE A 54 3.68 -2.16 16.17
N THR A 55 4.10 -1.53 17.26
CA THR A 55 3.21 -1.06 18.32
C THR A 55 2.76 0.38 18.03
N ASN A 56 1.46 0.65 18.21
CA ASN A 56 0.78 1.87 17.78
C ASN A 56 1.00 3.08 18.72
N ASP A 57 1.82 2.95 19.75
CA ASP A 57 1.94 3.88 20.89
C ASP A 57 2.58 5.23 20.55
N LYS A 58 3.40 5.30 19.50
CA LYS A 58 4.15 6.54 19.14
C LYS A 58 3.56 7.33 17.98
N TRP A 59 2.55 6.78 17.29
CA TRP A 59 2.06 7.32 16.01
C TRP A 59 0.54 7.36 15.90
N ARG A 60 -0.18 7.35 17.03
CA ARG A 60 -1.62 7.60 17.03
C ARG A 60 -1.88 8.96 16.39
N LEU A 61 -2.44 8.94 15.19
CA LEU A 61 -3.02 10.12 14.56
C LEU A 61 -4.07 10.67 15.52
N SER A 62 -4.00 11.97 15.77
CA SER A 62 -5.10 12.66 16.47
C SER A 62 -6.39 12.51 15.66
N ASN A 63 -7.54 12.58 16.33
CA ASN A 63 -8.84 12.53 15.65
C ASN A 63 -8.95 13.61 14.55
N GLU A 64 -8.33 14.77 14.77
CA GLU A 64 -8.26 15.87 13.79
C GLU A 64 -7.45 15.48 12.54
N GLU A 65 -6.32 14.80 12.70
CA GLU A 65 -5.51 14.33 11.57
C GLU A 65 -6.24 13.23 10.77
N VAL A 66 -6.94 12.32 11.46
CA VAL A 66 -7.75 11.28 10.81
C VAL A 66 -8.87 11.92 9.98
N GLU A 67 -9.57 12.91 10.54
CA GLU A 67 -10.66 13.59 9.84
C GLU A 67 -10.15 14.41 8.66
N ARG A 68 -9.03 15.13 8.82
CA ARG A 68 -8.36 15.84 7.73
C ARG A 68 -7.96 14.88 6.61
N MET A 69 -7.31 13.76 6.93
CA MET A 69 -6.92 12.75 5.94
C MET A 69 -8.12 12.14 5.21
N ALA A 70 -9.23 11.89 5.93
CA ALA A 70 -10.46 11.38 5.34
C ALA A 70 -11.13 12.39 4.41
N GLN A 71 -11.12 13.68 4.77
CA GLN A 71 -11.63 14.76 3.91
C GLN A 71 -10.77 14.94 2.66
N GLU A 72 -9.44 14.95 2.81
CA GLU A 72 -8.51 15.01 1.68
C GLU A 72 -8.72 13.81 0.74
N ALA A 73 -8.83 12.59 1.27
CA ALA A 73 -9.08 11.40 0.46
C ALA A 73 -10.40 11.46 -0.32
N LYS A 74 -11.46 12.04 0.27
CA LYS A 74 -12.73 12.27 -0.43
C LYS A 74 -12.58 13.28 -1.57
N SER A 75 -11.88 14.39 -1.34
CA SER A 75 -11.64 15.41 -2.36
C SER A 75 -10.84 14.84 -3.54
N TYR A 76 -9.78 14.06 -3.27
CA TYR A 76 -8.99 13.41 -4.32
C TYR A 76 -9.78 12.39 -5.11
N LYS A 77 -10.69 11.64 -4.49
CA LYS A 77 -11.57 10.71 -5.22
C LYS A 77 -12.41 11.44 -6.28
N VAL A 78 -12.93 12.63 -5.96
CA VAL A 78 -13.72 13.43 -6.91
C VAL A 78 -12.84 13.93 -8.06
N GLU A 79 -11.63 14.38 -7.77
CA GLU A 79 -10.65 14.79 -8.79
C GLU A 79 -10.22 13.61 -9.69
N ASP A 80 -9.95 12.45 -9.10
CA ASP A 80 -9.58 11.23 -9.84
C ASP A 80 -10.74 10.74 -10.72
N ASP A 81 -11.97 10.76 -10.23
CA ASP A 81 -13.16 10.40 -11.01
C ASP A 81 -13.39 11.37 -12.18
N ASP A 82 -13.20 12.67 -11.99
CA ASP A 82 -13.31 13.67 -13.05
C ASP A 82 -12.19 13.54 -14.09
N HIS A 83 -10.96 13.29 -13.62
CA HIS A 83 -9.82 13.05 -14.49
C HIS A 83 -10.02 11.75 -15.28
N MET A 84 -10.48 10.68 -14.64
CA MET A 84 -10.79 9.41 -15.29
C MET A 84 -11.89 9.59 -16.35
N LYS A 85 -12.95 10.36 -16.07
CA LYS A 85 -13.98 10.71 -17.07
C LYS A 85 -13.41 11.46 -18.27
N LYS A 86 -12.54 12.45 -18.04
CA LYS A 86 -11.86 13.19 -19.12
C LYS A 86 -10.95 12.29 -19.95
N VAL A 87 -10.19 11.40 -19.31
CA VAL A 87 -9.33 10.42 -19.99
C VAL A 87 -10.18 9.45 -20.80
N MET A 88 -11.24 8.89 -20.22
CA MET A 88 -12.17 7.98 -20.91
C MET A 88 -12.84 8.65 -22.11
N ALA A 89 -13.30 9.90 -21.96
CA ALA A 89 -13.88 10.66 -23.07
C ALA A 89 -12.86 10.84 -24.21
N LYS A 90 -11.61 11.25 -23.91
CA LYS A 90 -10.54 11.36 -24.92
C LYS A 90 -10.23 10.04 -25.60
N LEU A 91 -10.17 8.94 -24.85
CA LEU A 91 -9.95 7.60 -25.41
C LEU A 91 -11.10 7.18 -26.34
N SER A 92 -12.34 7.41 -25.93
CA SER A 92 -13.52 7.08 -26.75
C SER A 92 -13.60 7.89 -28.05
N ILE A 93 -13.19 9.16 -28.02
CA ILE A 93 -13.11 10.00 -29.23
C ILE A 93 -12.01 9.46 -30.16
N ASN A 94 -10.83 9.14 -29.62
CA ASN A 94 -9.70 8.68 -30.44
C ASN A 94 -9.94 7.29 -31.07
N GLN A 95 -10.71 6.42 -30.42
CA GLN A 95 -11.08 5.11 -31.00
C GLN A 95 -12.09 5.22 -32.16
N ASN A 96 -12.89 6.29 -32.22
CA ASN A 96 -13.86 6.51 -33.30
C ASN A 96 -13.26 7.12 -34.58
N PHE A 97 -11.99 7.56 -34.56
CA PHE A 97 -11.28 8.10 -35.74
C PHE A 97 -10.39 7.08 -36.45
N ASN A 98 -10.39 5.82 -36.00
CA ASN A 98 -9.58 4.76 -36.59
C ASN A 98 -10.42 3.73 -37.40
N ILE A 99 -11.51 4.21 -38.02
CA ILE A 99 -12.34 3.46 -38.97
C ILE A 99 -12.40 4.23 -40.28
#